data_AF-A0A2H0VZ71-F1
#
_entry.id   AF-A0A2H0VZ71-F1
#
_cell.length_a   1.000
_cell.length_b   1.000
_cell.length_c   1.000
_cell.angle_alpha   90.00
_cell.angle_beta   90.00
_cell.angle_gamma   90.00
#
_symmetry.space_group_name_H-M   'P 1'
#
loop_
_entity.id
_entity.type
_entity.pdbx_description
1 polymer ?
#
loop_
_entity_poly.entity_id
_entity_poly.type
_entity_poly.pdbx_seq_one_letter_code
_entity_poly.pdbx_strand_id
1 'polypeptide(L)'
;MEMDPNIKKFLQDLLLEAGMGELPEADRESMLNDLYVRLEDRLMLAVLDALPDDRRADFQGRIEADDMSAEQVEQYIRENLPSYQQVFAQAFAEFRQLYLSAAAGE
;
A
#
# COMPACT_ATOMS: atom_id res chain seq x y z
N MET A 1 10.34 0.64 -10.15
CA MET A 1 9.16 1.52 -10.00
C MET A 1 9.59 2.74 -9.23
N GLU A 2 9.16 3.93 -9.67
CA GLU A 2 9.36 5.16 -8.91
C GLU A 2 8.24 5.24 -7.88
N MET A 3 8.59 5.44 -6.61
CA MET A 3 7.62 5.57 -5.53
C MET A 3 6.83 6.87 -5.70
N ASP A 4 5.49 6.79 -5.72
CA ASP A 4 4.65 7.97 -5.84
C ASP A 4 4.98 9.00 -4.73
N PRO A 5 5.14 10.29 -5.06
CA PRO A 5 5.58 11.30 -4.09
C PRO A 5 4.64 11.46 -2.90
N ASN A 6 3.33 11.20 -3.08
CA ASN A 6 2.36 11.27 -1.99
C ASN A 6 2.55 10.10 -1.02
N ILE A 7 2.82 8.91 -1.56
CA ILE A 7 3.11 7.72 -0.78
C ILE A 7 4.42 7.90 -0.02
N LYS A 8 5.46 8.40 -0.69
CA LYS A 8 6.74 8.72 -0.05
C LYS A 8 6.55 9.69 1.13
N LYS A 9 5.70 10.70 0.98
CA LYS A 9 5.39 11.65 2.07
C LYS A 9 4.66 10.98 3.22
N PHE A 10 3.65 10.15 2.94
CA PHE A 10 2.92 9.39 3.95
C PHE A 10 3.85 8.49 4.78
N LEU A 11 4.73 7.73 4.11
CA LEU A 11 5.66 6.82 4.79
C LEU A 11 6.72 7.57 5.61
N GLN A 12 7.17 8.74 5.14
CA GLN A 12 8.07 9.60 5.93
C GLN A 12 7.39 10.12 7.20
N ASP A 13 6.14 10.57 7.10
CA ASP A 13 5.34 11.00 8.25
C ASP A 13 5.17 9.84 9.25
N LEU A 14 4.86 8.65 8.75
CA LEU A 14 4.72 7.44 9.55
C LEU A 14 6.01 7.09 10.33
N LEU A 15 7.18 7.17 9.68
CA LEU A 15 8.47 6.95 10.33
C LEU A 15 8.76 8.01 11.41
N LEU A 16 8.43 9.28 11.14
CA LEU A 16 8.58 10.36 12.11
C LEU A 16 7.70 10.12 13.35
N GLU A 17 6.44 9.74 13.14
CA GLU A 17 5.50 9.40 14.21
C GLU A 17 5.93 8.19 15.04
N ALA A 18 6.58 7.21 14.41
CA ALA A 18 7.15 6.04 15.08
C ALA A 18 8.43 6.36 15.87
N GLY A 19 8.89 7.61 15.90
CA GLY A 19 10.13 8.01 16.58
C GLY A 19 11.40 7.71 15.78
N MET A 20 11.28 7.31 14.51
CA MET A 20 12.40 6.96 13.62
C MET A 20 12.88 8.16 12.79
N GLY A 21 12.53 9.37 13.23
CA GLY A 21 12.86 10.65 12.59
C GLY A 21 14.32 11.06 12.63
N GLU A 22 15.16 10.37 13.40
CA GLU A 22 16.59 10.70 13.55
C GLU A 22 17.51 9.70 12.85
N LEU A 23 16.93 8.72 12.13
CA LEU A 23 17.71 7.74 11.39
C LEU A 23 18.56 8.41 10.29
N PRO A 24 19.77 7.88 10.02
CA PRO A 24 20.57 8.27 8.87
C PRO A 24 19.77 8.17 7.57
N GLU A 25 20.11 9.01 6.59
CA GLU A 25 19.39 9.06 5.31
C GLU A 25 19.33 7.68 4.63
N ALA A 26 20.45 6.94 4.62
CA ALA A 26 20.52 5.61 4.02
C ALA A 26 19.59 4.59 4.71
N ASP A 27 19.55 4.58 6.04
CA ASP A 27 18.65 3.71 6.82
C ASP A 27 17.18 4.10 6.59
N ARG A 28 16.88 5.41 6.60
CA ARG A 28 15.54 5.91 6.32
C ARG A 28 15.08 5.52 4.92
N GLU A 29 15.92 5.67 3.89
CA GLU A 29 15.57 5.29 2.53
C GLU A 29 15.30 3.78 2.41
N SER A 30 16.11 2.96 3.09
CA SER A 30 15.88 1.51 3.14
C SER A 30 14.54 1.18 3.81
N MET A 31 14.22 1.81 4.94
CA MET A 31 12.95 1.62 5.63
C MET A 31 11.75 2.11 4.81
N LEU A 32 11.87 3.25 4.12
CA LEU A 32 10.82 3.75 3.23
C LEU A 32 10.52 2.76 2.11
N ASN A 33 11.55 2.11 1.55
CA ASN A 33 11.37 1.10 0.52
C ASN A 33 10.67 -0.15 1.05
N ASP A 34 11.10 -0.66 2.22
CA ASP A 34 10.46 -1.81 2.86
C ASP A 34 8.99 -1.52 3.22
N LEU A 35 8.72 -0.34 3.79
CA LEU A 35 7.37 0.11 4.09
C LEU A 35 6.50 0.26 2.83
N TYR A 36 7.09 0.73 1.74
CA TYR A 36 6.40 0.87 0.47
C TYR A 36 5.94 -0.50 -0.06
N VAL A 37 6.81 -1.50 -0.07
CA VAL A 37 6.47 -2.87 -0.49
C VAL A 37 5.34 -3.44 0.38
N ARG A 38 5.41 -3.26 1.70
CA ARG A 38 4.36 -3.72 2.61
C ARG A 38 3.03 -2.99 2.41
N LEU A 39 3.08 -1.70 2.12
CA LEU A 39 1.91 -0.90 1.83
C LEU A 39 1.27 -1.33 0.51
N GLU A 40 2.06 -1.56 -0.55
CA GLU A 40 1.57 -2.08 -1.83
C GLU A 40 0.84 -3.40 -1.66
N ASP A 41 1.43 -4.34 -0.92
CA ASP A 41 0.80 -5.63 -0.60
C ASP A 41 -0.54 -5.43 0.13
N ARG A 42 -0.58 -4.53 1.12
CA ARG A 42 -1.82 -4.21 1.85
C ARG A 42 -2.89 -3.58 0.98
N LEU A 43 -2.51 -2.66 0.09
CA LEU A 43 -3.44 -2.07 -0.87
C LEU A 43 -4.00 -3.13 -1.82
N MET A 44 -3.15 -4.04 -2.31
CA MET A 44 -3.58 -5.13 -3.19
C MET A 44 -4.54 -6.09 -2.49
N LEU A 45 -4.24 -6.46 -1.23
CA LEU A 45 -5.15 -7.28 -0.42
C LEU A 45 -6.49 -6.58 -0.15
N ALA A 46 -6.47 -5.28 0.14
CA ALA A 46 -7.70 -4.51 0.37
C ALA A 46 -8.57 -4.44 -0.90
N VAL A 47 -7.94 -4.30 -2.07
CA VAL A 47 -8.63 -4.38 -3.37
C VAL A 47 -9.25 -5.76 -3.57
N LEU A 48 -8.46 -6.82 -3.38
CA LEU A 48 -8.94 -8.20 -3.54
C LEU A 48 -10.14 -8.47 -2.61
N ASP A 49 -10.08 -8.05 -1.35
CA ASP A 49 -11.16 -8.23 -0.38
C ASP A 49 -12.43 -7.46 -0.80
N ALA A 50 -12.26 -6.21 -1.27
CA ALA A 50 -13.37 -5.36 -1.66
C ALA A 50 -13.97 -5.69 -3.04
N LEU A 51 -13.24 -6.39 -3.91
CA LEU A 51 -13.76 -6.87 -5.18
C LEU A 51 -14.79 -8.00 -4.97
N PRO A 52 -15.87 -8.04 -5.77
CA PRO A 52 -16.80 -9.16 -5.76
C PRO A 52 -16.11 -10.45 -6.21
N ASP A 53 -16.54 -11.62 -5.70
CA ASP A 53 -15.85 -12.90 -5.89
C ASP A 53 -15.53 -13.25 -7.36
N ASP A 54 -16.45 -12.94 -8.28
CA ASP A 54 -16.27 -13.18 -9.73
C ASP A 54 -15.12 -12.34 -10.33
N ARG A 55 -14.91 -11.12 -9.82
CA ARG A 55 -13.82 -10.21 -10.24
C ARG A 55 -12.53 -10.46 -9.48
N ARG A 56 -12.62 -10.89 -8.22
CA ARG A 56 -11.46 -11.23 -7.40
C ARG A 56 -10.61 -12.32 -8.06
N ALA A 57 -11.24 -13.39 -8.53
CA ALA A 57 -10.52 -14.50 -9.17
C ALA A 57 -9.85 -14.09 -10.51
N ASP A 58 -10.55 -13.30 -11.34
CA ASP A 58 -9.99 -12.73 -12.57
C ASP A 58 -8.81 -11.80 -12.29
N PHE A 59 -8.97 -10.87 -11.33
CA PHE A 59 -7.91 -9.94 -10.96
C PHE A 59 -6.68 -10.66 -10.41
N GLN A 60 -6.87 -11.61 -9.50
CA GLN A 60 -5.77 -12.40 -8.93
C GLN A 60 -5.02 -13.17 -10.01
N GLY A 61 -5.73 -13.86 -10.91
CA GLY A 61 -5.11 -14.61 -12.01
C GLY A 61 -4.29 -13.73 -12.96
N ARG A 62 -4.74 -12.49 -13.22
CA ARG A 62 -4.02 -11.53 -14.07
C ARG A 62 -2.74 -10.99 -13.41
N ILE A 63 -2.79 -10.73 -12.10
CA ILE A 63 -1.61 -10.33 -11.32
C ILE A 63 -0.59 -11.48 -11.28
N GLU A 64 -1.04 -12.70 -11.00
CA GLU A 64 -0.15 -13.88 -10.96
C GLU A 64 0.49 -14.19 -12.32
N ALA A 65 -0.19 -13.85 -13.42
CA ALA A 65 0.32 -13.99 -14.77
C ALA A 65 1.26 -12.85 -15.22
N ASP A 66 1.47 -11.82 -14.39
CA ASP A 66 2.17 -10.57 -14.74
C ASP A 66 1.59 -9.92 -16.02
N ASP A 67 0.28 -10.13 -16.27
CA ASP A 67 -0.39 -9.72 -17.51
C ASP A 67 -0.82 -8.24 -17.48
N MET A 68 -0.69 -7.58 -16.33
CA MET A 68 -1.13 -6.21 -16.11
C MET A 68 0.02 -5.30 -15.70
N SER A 69 0.26 -4.26 -16.50
CA SER A 69 1.05 -3.11 -16.08
C SER A 69 0.38 -2.38 -14.91
N ALA A 70 1.15 -1.63 -14.12
CA ALA A 70 0.62 -0.81 -13.01
C ALA A 70 -0.56 0.09 -13.41
N GLU A 71 -0.50 0.69 -14.61
CA GLU A 71 -1.60 1.51 -15.15
C GLU A 71 -2.88 0.68 -15.42
N GLN A 72 -2.72 -0.55 -15.92
CA GLN A 72 -3.85 -1.46 -16.17
C GLN A 72 -4.49 -1.92 -14.86
N VAL A 73 -3.66 -2.17 -13.83
CA VAL A 73 -4.13 -2.49 -12.48
C VAL A 73 -4.95 -1.33 -11.92
N GLU A 74 -4.42 -0.10 -11.97
CA GLU A 74 -5.12 1.08 -11.46
C GLU A 74 -6.44 1.31 -12.20
N GLN A 75 -6.44 1.16 -13.53
CA GLN A 75 -7.64 1.26 -14.35
C GLN A 75 -8.68 0.19 -13.96
N TYR A 76 -8.27 -1.07 -13.82
CA TYR A 76 -9.15 -2.16 -13.43
C TYR A 76 -9.83 -1.90 -12.09
N ILE A 77 -9.06 -1.40 -11.12
CA ILE A 77 -9.57 -1.05 -9.79
C ILE A 77 -10.62 0.06 -9.93
N ARG A 78 -10.36 1.13 -10.68
CA ARG A 78 -11.33 2.22 -10.87
C ARG A 78 -12.61 1.76 -11.55
N GLU A 79 -12.52 0.83 -12.51
CA GLU A 79 -13.68 0.34 -13.26
C GLU A 79 -14.53 -0.66 -12.46
N ASN A 80 -13.90 -1.52 -11.65
CA ASN A 80 -14.60 -2.60 -10.93
C ASN A 80 -14.89 -2.27 -9.47
N LEU A 81 -14.25 -1.25 -8.91
CA LEU A 81 -14.38 -0.84 -7.51
C LEU A 81 -14.70 0.66 -7.43
N PRO A 82 -15.96 1.09 -7.60
CA PRO A 82 -16.33 2.51 -7.53
C PRO A 82 -16.01 3.16 -6.18
N SER A 83 -15.92 2.36 -5.12
CA SER A 83 -15.51 2.80 -3.77
C SER A 83 -14.00 2.69 -3.51
N TYR A 84 -13.15 2.52 -4.54
CA TYR A 84 -11.71 2.29 -4.36
C TYR A 84 -11.03 3.36 -3.50
N GLN A 85 -11.47 4.62 -3.58
CA GLN A 85 -10.92 5.70 -2.75
C GLN A 85 -11.14 5.45 -1.26
N GLN A 86 -12.31 4.92 -0.87
CA GLN A 86 -12.59 4.57 0.53
C GLN A 86 -11.78 3.35 0.97
N VAL A 87 -11.66 2.35 0.10
CA VAL A 87 -10.88 1.13 0.36
C VAL A 87 -9.42 1.48 0.60
N PHE A 88 -8.83 2.31 -0.27
CA PHE A 88 -7.46 2.79 -0.09
C PHE A 88 -7.33 3.60 1.18
N ALA A 89 -8.19 4.59 1.41
CA ALA A 89 -8.14 5.41 2.62
C ALA A 89 -8.19 4.56 3.91
N GLN A 90 -9.03 3.52 3.94
CA GLN A 90 -9.10 2.59 5.05
C GLN A 90 -7.79 1.79 5.19
N ALA A 91 -7.29 1.23 4.09
CA ALA A 91 -6.02 0.49 4.09
C ALA A 91 -4.83 1.33 4.57
N PHE A 92 -4.74 2.63 4.17
CA PHE A 92 -3.73 3.56 4.69
C PHE A 92 -3.85 3.77 6.20
N ALA A 93 -5.08 3.97 6.69
CA ALA A 93 -5.34 4.18 8.11
C ALA A 93 -5.01 2.92 8.94
N GLU A 94 -5.42 1.74 8.47
CA GLU A 94 -5.11 0.46 9.09
C GLU A 94 -3.60 0.20 9.09
N PHE A 95 -2.92 0.42 7.96
CA PHE A 95 -1.48 0.26 7.86
C PHE A 95 -0.73 1.15 8.86
N ARG A 96 -1.09 2.44 8.92
CA ARG A 96 -0.52 3.38 9.91
C ARG A 96 -0.74 2.90 11.33
N GLN A 97 -1.97 2.51 11.68
CA GLN A 97 -2.30 2.08 13.03
C GLN A 97 -1.56 0.78 13.41
N LEU A 98 -1.46 -0.17 12.50
CA LEU A 98 -0.71 -1.42 12.71
C LEU A 98 0.78 -1.14 12.90
N TYR A 99 1.37 -0.30 12.05
CA TYR A 99 2.78 0.04 12.14
C TYR A 99 3.12 0.78 13.44
N LEU A 100 2.36 1.82 13.79
CA LEU A 100 2.58 2.58 15.03
C LEU A 100 2.35 1.72 16.27
N SER A 101 1.37 0.81 16.25
CA SER A 101 1.15 -0.12 17.35
C SER A 101 2.28 -1.12 17.50
N ALA A 102 2.89 -1.57 16.40
CA ALA A 102 4.06 -2.45 16.44
C ALA A 102 5.29 -1.69 16.96
N ALA A 103 5.52 -0.46 16.50
CA ALA A 103 6.63 0.38 16.93
C ALA A 103 6.53 0.81 18.41
N ALA A 104 5.32 1.02 18.93
CA ALA A 104 5.09 1.38 20.34
C ALA A 104 5.13 0.18 21.30
N GLY A 105 5.14 -1.04 20.77
CA GLY A 105 5.14 -2.29 21.54
C GLY A 105 6.53 -2.87 21.81
N GLU A 106 7.60 -2.22 21.37
CA GLU A 106 9.01 -2.58 21.62
C GLU A 106 9.65 -1.76 22.74
#